data_AF-A0A967ID29-F1
#
_entry.id   AF-A0A967ID29-F1
#
_cell.length_a   1.000
_cell.length_b   1.000
_cell.length_c   1.000
_cell.angle_alpha   90.00
_cell.angle_beta   90.00
_cell.angle_gamma   90.00
#
_symmetry.space_group_name_H-M   'P 1'
#
loop_
_entity.id
_entity.type
_entity.pdbx_description
1 polymer ?
#
loop_
_entity_poly.entity_id
_entity_poly.type
_entity_poly.pdbx_seq_one_letter_code
_entity_poly.pdbx_strand_id
1 'polypeptide(L)'
;MPSAHSLSGLMKWLRRDPWREAFEDVLERHLDPACDQADIEIDDIASLIGADRWATLWGCAFEDFLTREVGDFGNIVDDYLKRRGWNEKARDKAYMSGLRSSVMSLYEVS
;
A
#
# COMPACT_ATOMS: atom_id res chain seq x y z
N MET A 1 16.36 -9.54 0.39
CA MET A 1 15.03 -9.92 0.90
C MET A 1 14.71 -9.29 2.26
N PRO A 2 14.21 -8.05 2.24
CA PRO A 2 13.21 -7.62 3.22
C PRO A 2 12.10 -8.67 3.27
N SER A 3 11.60 -9.01 4.46
CA SER A 3 10.45 -9.92 4.58
C SER A 3 9.17 -9.11 4.70
N ALA A 4 8.00 -9.73 4.50
CA ALA A 4 6.70 -9.11 4.76
C ALA A 4 6.61 -8.43 6.16
N HIS A 5 7.43 -8.87 7.13
CA HIS A 5 7.53 -8.23 8.44
C HIS A 5 8.12 -6.82 8.42
N SER A 6 8.95 -6.48 7.43
CA SER A 6 9.60 -5.16 7.30
C SER A 6 8.60 -4.02 7.05
N LEU A 7 7.38 -4.32 6.59
CA LEU A 7 6.33 -3.34 6.34
C LEU A 7 5.23 -3.35 7.42
N SER A 8 5.32 -4.24 8.41
CA SER A 8 4.23 -4.42 9.39
C SER A 8 3.91 -3.16 10.21
N GLY A 9 4.92 -2.34 10.52
CA GLY A 9 4.74 -1.06 11.20
C GLY A 9 4.06 -0.02 10.31
N LEU A 10 4.46 0.06 9.05
CA LEU A 10 3.88 0.93 8.03
C LEU A 10 2.43 0.52 7.71
N MET A 11 2.13 -0.77 7.56
CA MET A 11 0.76 -1.27 7.38
C MET A 11 -0.15 -0.95 8.57
N LYS A 12 0.39 -0.90 9.79
CA LYS A 12 -0.37 -0.40 10.96
C LYS A 12 -0.54 1.12 10.91
N TRP A 13 0.41 1.85 10.34
CA TRP A 13 0.34 3.30 10.16
C TRP A 13 -0.73 3.70 9.14
N LEU A 14 -0.84 2.94 8.04
CA LEU A 14 -1.86 3.06 7.01
C LEU A 14 -3.29 3.08 7.56
N ARG A 15 -3.56 2.33 8.63
CA ARG A 15 -4.89 2.28 9.27
C ARG A 15 -5.25 3.54 10.08
N ARG A 16 -4.59 4.66 9.88
CA ARG A 16 -4.88 5.92 10.57
C ARG A 16 -5.27 6.98 9.55
N ASP A 17 -6.18 7.88 9.93
CA ASP A 17 -6.44 9.04 9.08
C ASP A 17 -5.22 9.96 9.09
N PRO A 18 -4.91 10.60 7.95
CA PRO A 18 -5.66 10.60 6.69
C PRO A 18 -5.32 9.42 5.75
N TRP A 19 -4.39 8.56 6.14
CA TRP A 19 -3.79 7.54 5.27
C TRP A 19 -4.74 6.43 4.86
N ARG A 20 -5.69 6.07 5.72
CA ARG A 20 -6.71 5.06 5.38
C ARG A 20 -7.56 5.51 4.21
N GLU A 21 -8.21 6.67 4.35
CA GLU A 21 -9.10 7.23 3.32
C GLU A 21 -8.32 7.46 2.02
N ALA A 22 -7.13 8.06 2.10
CA ALA A 22 -6.30 8.29 0.93
C ALA A 22 -5.87 7.00 0.22
N PHE A 23 -5.75 5.88 0.94
CA PHE A 23 -5.44 4.59 0.35
C PHE A 23 -6.68 3.90 -0.24
N GLU A 24 -7.84 4.03 0.40
CA GLU A 24 -9.13 3.59 -0.16
C GLU A 24 -9.37 4.25 -1.53
N ASP A 25 -9.12 5.57 -1.66
CA ASP A 25 -9.18 6.28 -2.96
C ASP A 25 -8.22 5.70 -4.02
N VAL A 26 -7.07 5.15 -3.62
CA VAL A 26 -6.13 4.50 -4.55
C VAL A 26 -6.63 3.13 -4.96
N LEU A 27 -7.17 2.38 -4.00
CA LEU A 27 -7.73 1.06 -4.23
C LEU A 27 -8.93 1.14 -5.20
N GLU A 28 -9.88 2.04 -4.95
CA GLU A 28 -11.02 2.33 -5.84
C GLU A 28 -10.55 2.70 -7.25
N ARG A 29 -9.59 3.63 -7.38
CA ARG A 29 -9.05 4.03 -8.69
C ARG A 29 -8.45 2.87 -9.50
N HIS A 30 -7.88 1.86 -8.84
CA HIS A 30 -7.36 0.67 -9.52
C HIS A 30 -8.44 -0.35 -9.88
N LEU A 31 -9.51 -0.43 -9.10
CA LEU A 31 -10.48 -1.53 -9.16
C LEU A 31 -11.80 -1.14 -9.80
N ASP A 32 -12.33 0.06 -9.54
CA ASP A 32 -13.61 0.55 -10.05
C ASP A 32 -13.78 0.30 -11.55
N PRO A 33 -12.81 0.63 -12.43
CA PRO A 33 -13.03 0.46 -13.87
C PRO A 33 -13.28 -1.00 -14.28
N ALA A 34 -12.63 -1.95 -13.60
CA ALA A 34 -12.82 -3.38 -13.87
C ALA A 34 -14.08 -3.92 -13.18
N CYS A 35 -14.38 -3.44 -11.98
CA CYS A 35 -15.59 -3.74 -11.23
C CYS A 35 -16.85 -3.29 -11.97
N ASP A 36 -16.89 -2.03 -12.42
CA ASP A 36 -17.98 -1.46 -13.22
C ASP A 36 -18.22 -2.26 -14.51
N GLN A 37 -17.14 -2.66 -15.18
CA GLN A 37 -17.24 -3.47 -16.40
C GLN A 37 -17.82 -4.86 -16.13
N ALA A 38 -17.54 -5.42 -14.95
CA ALA A 38 -17.94 -6.76 -14.56
C ALA A 38 -19.25 -6.80 -13.75
N ASP A 39 -19.82 -5.64 -13.42
CA ASP A 39 -20.98 -5.50 -12.52
C ASP A 39 -20.75 -6.18 -11.15
N ILE A 40 -19.59 -5.86 -10.53
CA ILE A 40 -19.13 -6.44 -9.27
C ILE A 40 -18.75 -5.32 -8.30
N GLU A 41 -19.22 -5.43 -7.05
CA GLU A 41 -18.77 -4.56 -5.96
C GLU A 41 -17.35 -4.93 -5.51
N ILE A 42 -16.53 -3.92 -5.16
CA ILE A 42 -15.15 -4.16 -4.68
C ILE A 42 -15.12 -5.12 -3.48
N ASP A 43 -16.09 -4.97 -2.57
CA ASP A 43 -16.21 -5.81 -1.37
C ASP A 43 -16.44 -7.31 -1.69
N ASP A 44 -16.94 -7.62 -2.89
CA ASP A 44 -17.19 -9.00 -3.33
C ASP A 44 -15.98 -9.67 -3.99
N ILE A 45 -14.94 -8.91 -4.38
CA ILE A 45 -13.78 -9.43 -5.12
C ILE A 45 -13.15 -10.61 -4.39
N ALA A 46 -12.89 -10.47 -3.08
CA ALA A 46 -12.24 -11.54 -2.30
C ALA A 46 -13.04 -12.85 -2.30
N SER A 47 -14.37 -12.76 -2.34
CA SER A 47 -15.26 -13.92 -2.41
C SER A 47 -15.22 -14.59 -3.79
N LEU A 48 -15.01 -13.81 -4.85
CA LEU A 48 -15.02 -14.28 -6.23
C LEU A 48 -13.69 -14.88 -6.67
N ILE A 49 -12.57 -14.22 -6.35
CA ILE A 49 -11.23 -14.63 -6.83
C ILE A 49 -10.38 -15.29 -5.74
N GLY A 50 -10.84 -15.34 -4.49
CA GLY A 50 -10.10 -15.86 -3.35
C GLY A 50 -9.23 -14.81 -2.67
N ALA A 51 -9.05 -14.99 -1.36
CA ALA A 51 -8.35 -14.04 -0.49
C ALA A 51 -6.87 -13.84 -0.86
N ASP A 52 -6.22 -14.85 -1.42
CA ASP A 52 -4.82 -14.80 -1.87
C ASP A 52 -4.66 -13.86 -3.07
N ARG A 53 -5.55 -13.97 -4.07
CA ARG A 53 -5.52 -13.11 -5.26
C ARG A 53 -5.96 -11.70 -4.93
N TRP A 54 -6.93 -11.55 -4.04
CA TRP A 54 -7.30 -10.26 -3.47
C TRP A 54 -6.11 -9.59 -2.77
N ALA A 55 -5.37 -10.32 -1.94
CA ALA A 55 -4.20 -9.79 -1.25
C ALA A 55 -3.13 -9.29 -2.23
N THR A 56 -2.98 -9.93 -3.39
CA THR A 56 -2.09 -9.46 -4.46
C THR A 56 -2.56 -8.14 -5.06
N LEU A 57 -3.86 -8.00 -5.40
CA LEU A 57 -4.41 -6.74 -5.92
C LEU A 57 -4.26 -5.60 -4.92
N TRP A 58 -4.56 -5.88 -3.65
CA TRP A 58 -4.38 -4.94 -2.54
C TRP A 58 -2.91 -4.52 -2.41
N GLY A 59 -1.98 -5.48 -2.52
CA GLY A 59 -0.54 -5.24 -2.47
C GLY A 59 -0.07 -4.32 -3.60
N CYS A 60 -0.55 -4.53 -4.83
CA CYS A 60 -0.23 -3.66 -5.97
C CYS A 60 -0.69 -2.22 -5.73
N ALA A 61 -1.94 -2.02 -5.29
CA ALA A 61 -2.45 -0.69 -4.97
C ALA A 61 -1.67 -0.06 -3.81
N PHE A 62 -1.27 -0.86 -2.81
CA PHE A 62 -0.47 -0.40 -1.68
C PHE A 62 0.91 0.09 -2.13
N GLU A 63 1.60 -0.66 -2.99
CA GLU A 63 2.90 -0.24 -3.53
C GLU A 63 2.81 1.07 -4.31
N ASP A 64 1.81 1.24 -5.17
CA ASP A 64 1.56 2.51 -5.85
C ASP A 64 1.31 3.64 -4.85
N PHE A 65 0.46 3.41 -3.83
CA PHE A 65 0.19 4.40 -2.80
C PHE A 65 1.45 4.86 -2.05
N LEU A 66 2.41 3.96 -1.79
CA LEU A 66 3.67 4.32 -1.14
C LEU A 66 4.50 5.35 -1.93
N THR A 67 4.26 5.51 -3.23
CA THR A 67 4.96 6.47 -4.10
C THR A 67 4.28 7.84 -4.21
N ARG A 68 3.03 7.96 -3.75
CA ARG A 68 2.17 9.13 -3.98
C ARG A 68 2.33 10.19 -2.88
N GLU A 69 2.08 11.44 -3.25
CA GLU A 69 1.91 12.55 -2.30
C GLU A 69 0.42 12.78 -2.05
N VAL A 70 0.01 12.87 -0.78
CA VAL A 70 -1.39 13.05 -0.37
C VAL A 70 -1.59 14.48 0.12
N GLY A 71 -2.03 15.37 -0.78
CA GLY A 71 -2.37 16.76 -0.44
C GLY A 71 -1.35 17.43 0.48
N ASP A 72 -1.84 18.05 1.56
CA ASP A 72 -1.01 18.71 2.58
C ASP A 72 -0.36 17.74 3.58
N PHE A 73 -0.70 16.45 3.52
CA PHE A 73 -0.16 15.42 4.43
C PHE A 73 1.17 14.85 3.95
N GLY A 74 1.46 14.98 2.65
CA GLY A 74 2.68 14.48 2.01
C GLY A 74 2.64 12.97 1.79
N ASN A 75 3.80 12.32 1.83
CA ASN A 75 3.94 10.89 1.60
C ASN A 75 3.89 10.07 2.91
N ILE A 76 3.14 8.95 2.90
CA ILE A 76 2.98 8.08 4.07
C ILE A 76 4.30 7.50 4.58
N VAL A 77 5.23 7.13 3.68
CA VAL A 77 6.52 6.55 4.07
C VAL A 77 7.34 7.60 4.83
N ASP A 78 7.41 8.81 4.31
CA ASP A 78 8.13 9.91 4.96
C ASP A 78 7.53 10.25 6.33
N ASP A 79 6.20 10.37 6.41
CA ASP A 79 5.49 10.64 7.67
C ASP A 79 5.73 9.51 8.69
N TYR A 80 5.60 8.25 8.25
CA TYR A 80 5.83 7.09 9.10
C TYR A 80 7.26 7.06 9.64
N LEU A 81 8.26 7.17 8.77
CA LEU A 81 9.66 7.11 9.16
C LEU A 81 10.05 8.29 10.06
N LYS A 82 9.50 9.48 9.81
CA LYS A 82 9.70 10.66 10.67
C LYS A 82 9.13 10.45 12.09
N ARG A 83 7.96 9.84 12.22
CA ARG A 83 7.27 9.69 13.52
C ARG A 83 7.60 8.41 14.27
N ARG A 84 7.98 7.34 13.57
CA ARG A 84 8.10 5.98 14.13
C ARG A 84 9.35 5.24 13.69
N GLY A 85 10.16 5.79 12.79
CA GLY A 85 11.35 5.12 12.24
C GLY A 85 12.41 4.74 13.28
N TRP A 86 12.38 5.29 14.49
CA TRP A 86 13.26 4.81 15.57
C TRP A 86 12.92 3.40 16.06
N ASN A 87 11.72 2.89 15.79
CA ASN A 87 11.34 1.50 16.12
C ASN A 87 11.75 0.50 15.02
N GLU A 88 12.27 1.00 13.89
CA GLU A 88 12.58 0.21 12.70
C GLU A 88 14.09 -0.02 12.56
N LYS A 89 14.45 -1.21 12.09
CA LYS A 89 15.86 -1.53 11.79
C LYS A 89 16.33 -0.68 10.62
N ALA A 90 17.65 -0.42 10.56
CA ALA A 90 18.24 0.38 9.48
C ALA A 90 17.90 -0.15 8.09
N ARG A 91 17.94 -1.49 7.91
CA ARG A 91 17.58 -2.15 6.65
C ARG A 91 16.11 -1.96 6.28
N ASP A 92 15.20 -2.05 7.25
CA ASP A 92 13.76 -1.95 7.00
C ASP A 92 13.38 -0.50 6.64
N LYS A 93 14.03 0.49 7.28
CA LYS A 93 13.93 1.91 6.88
C LYS A 93 14.39 2.15 5.45
N ALA A 94 15.57 1.63 5.10
CA ALA A 94 16.12 1.78 3.74
C ALA A 94 15.20 1.13 2.69
N TYR A 95 14.61 -0.02 3.02
CA TYR A 95 13.64 -0.67 2.14
C TYR A 95 12.38 0.18 1.95
N MET A 96 11.76 0.67 3.02
CA MET A 96 10.59 1.56 2.93
C MET A 96 10.89 2.82 2.11
N SER A 97 12.02 3.49 2.37
CA SER A 97 12.44 4.65 1.58
C SER A 97 12.69 4.30 0.11
N GLY A 98 13.17 3.09 -0.18
CA GLY A 98 13.32 2.58 -1.55
C GLY A 98 11.97 2.43 -2.25
N LEU A 99 10.97 1.83 -1.57
CA LEU A 99 9.61 1.67 -2.09
C LEU A 99 8.95 3.01 -2.44
N ARG A 100 9.15 4.05 -1.61
CA ARG A 100 8.67 5.42 -1.90
C ARG A 100 9.14 5.94 -3.26
N SER A 101 10.35 5.56 -3.68
CA SER A 101 10.95 5.98 -4.95
C SER A 101 10.84 4.91 -6.06
N SER A 102 10.13 3.82 -5.79
CA SER A 102 9.97 2.72 -6.75
C SER A 102 8.85 3.00 -7.73
N VAL A 103 8.71 2.13 -8.73
CA VAL A 103 7.49 2.00 -9.53
C VAL A 103 6.73 0.76 -9.07
N MET A 104 5.39 0.81 -9.17
CA MET A 104 4.53 -0.36 -8.96
C MET A 104 4.96 -1.47 -9.93
N SER A 105 5.32 -2.64 -9.40
CA SER A 105 5.90 -3.74 -10.16
C SER A 105 5.11 -5.03 -9.91
N LEU A 106 4.92 -5.83 -10.96
CA LEU A 106 4.37 -7.19 -10.85
C LEU A 106 5.32 -8.17 -10.13
N TYR A 107 6.57 -7.77 -9.90
CA TYR A 107 7.60 -8.56 -9.21
C TYR A 107 8.07 -7.85 -7.93
N GLU A 108 8.12 -8.59 -6.83
CA GLU A 108 8.63 -8.11 -5.54
C GLU A 108 10.11 -7.69 -5.66
N VAL A 109 10.43 -6.48 -5.22
CA VAL A 109 11.81 -5.96 -5.19
C VAL A 109 12.65 -6.82 -4.24
N SER A 110 13.67 -7.51 -4.79
CA SER A 110 14.48 -8.53 -4.10
C SER A 110 15.65 -7.95 -3.27
#